data_AF-G0QZ03-F1
#
_entry.id   AF-G0QZ03-F1
#
_cell.length_a   1.000
_cell.length_b   1.000
_cell.length_c   1.000
_cell.angle_alpha   90.00
_cell.angle_beta   90.00
_cell.angle_gamma   90.00
#
_symmetry.space_group_name_H-M   'P 1'
#
loop_
_entity.id
_entity.type
_entity.pdbx_description
1 polymer ?
#
loop_
_entity_poly.entity_id
_entity_poly.type
_entity_poly.pdbx_seq_one_letter_code
_entity_poly.pdbx_strand_id
1 'polypeptide(L)'
;MKTILILITILAITFCDQYVNSENNAANSLLEYLDKMSSDIISEQLNHNQLKEDQEKQCDEELAFRHKEVQDAQEAAQSAQISLDRCTNAVTATNANLAQVALNIRAIENIVASLTQKRKEEREHYNEISENQLKPAILAVQDAYPIIQELEDSAVGFVQLTRHITKLFARTTKAGKTNAIAPLLSALVELGNAQVVGVPRDLVLKIRNLFNALEDDLIKAYDLAAATENERQTLFDNTVTQYKQVLEQQHEYESKLNEYLIIVQQCVVVESDVLSKANQKAKRNQQALEAAAAMCFAFDQEYNNATLSRSDEQDLLVKIRSFIQQQADAFGDYAADEASQDVFRKDFESSRGKQASLIQAFVNSRIQKSKEHASFVQKNAPAKCKACKKGFVQKKLGA
;
A
#
# COMPACT_ATOMS: atom_id res chain seq x y z
N MET A 1 -44.15 44.61 -10.31
CA MET A 1 -45.21 45.22 -9.47
C MET A 1 -45.50 46.68 -9.83
N LYS A 2 -44.49 47.58 -9.90
CA LYS A 2 -44.71 48.98 -10.34
C LYS A 2 -45.28 49.11 -11.77
N THR A 3 -44.92 48.21 -12.68
CA THR A 3 -45.37 48.23 -14.08
C THR A 3 -46.85 47.85 -14.28
N ILE A 4 -47.39 46.93 -13.47
CA ILE A 4 -48.80 46.47 -13.58
C ILE A 4 -49.76 47.51 -13.00
N LEU A 5 -49.39 48.14 -11.87
CA LEU A 5 -50.17 49.21 -11.26
C LEU A 5 -50.24 50.45 -12.16
N ILE A 6 -49.13 50.79 -12.83
CA ILE A 6 -49.08 51.88 -13.81
C ILE A 6 -49.95 51.55 -15.02
N LEU A 7 -49.95 50.31 -15.52
CA LEU A 7 -50.79 49.89 -16.64
C LEU A 7 -52.29 49.99 -16.33
N ILE A 8 -52.73 49.59 -15.14
CA ILE A 8 -54.14 49.67 -14.72
C ILE A 8 -54.61 51.14 -14.62
N THR A 9 -53.76 52.04 -14.10
CA THR A 9 -54.07 53.48 -14.10
C THR A 9 -54.03 54.11 -15.48
N ILE A 10 -53.15 53.68 -16.39
CA ILE A 10 -53.11 54.19 -17.76
C ILE A 10 -54.34 53.72 -18.55
N LEU A 11 -54.73 52.44 -18.40
CA LEU A 11 -55.94 51.89 -19.02
C LEU A 11 -57.19 52.65 -18.57
N ALA A 12 -57.33 52.95 -17.27
CA ALA A 12 -58.46 53.73 -16.76
C ALA A 12 -58.52 55.17 -17.31
N ILE A 13 -57.39 55.74 -17.72
CA ILE A 13 -57.31 57.11 -18.27
C ILE A 13 -57.52 57.10 -19.80
N THR A 14 -57.05 56.09 -20.53
CA THR A 14 -57.31 55.99 -21.99
C THR A 14 -58.74 55.57 -22.34
N PHE A 15 -59.52 55.02 -21.41
CA PHE A 15 -60.93 54.67 -21.64
C PHE A 15 -61.89 55.86 -21.65
N CYS A 16 -61.47 57.07 -21.26
CA CYS A 16 -62.33 58.26 -21.32
C CYS A 16 -62.34 58.99 -22.67
N ASP A 17 -61.39 58.73 -23.59
CA ASP A 17 -61.18 59.57 -24.78
C ASP A 17 -61.45 58.90 -26.14
N GLN A 18 -61.95 57.65 -26.18
CA GLN A 18 -62.30 56.98 -27.45
C GLN A 18 -63.68 56.32 -27.41
N TYR A 19 -64.71 57.16 -27.37
CA TYR A 19 -66.03 56.81 -27.90
C TYR A 19 -66.17 57.51 -29.24
N VAL A 20 -65.89 56.82 -30.35
CA VAL A 20 -66.60 56.93 -31.64
C VAL A 20 -66.06 55.82 -32.57
N ASN A 21 -66.96 54.89 -32.91
CA ASN A 21 -66.96 53.90 -33.99
C ASN A 21 -66.29 52.53 -33.83
N SER A 22 -67.10 51.52 -34.20
CA SER A 22 -66.76 50.19 -34.73
C SER A 22 -66.79 48.99 -33.76
N GLU A 23 -67.98 48.38 -33.66
CA GLU A 23 -68.29 46.93 -33.51
C GLU A 23 -67.61 46.04 -32.43
N ASN A 24 -66.63 46.54 -31.68
CA ASN A 24 -66.02 45.82 -30.55
C ASN A 24 -66.08 46.68 -29.29
N ASN A 25 -67.00 46.33 -28.39
CA ASN A 25 -67.13 46.92 -27.06
C ASN A 25 -65.78 46.86 -26.31
N ALA A 26 -65.37 47.95 -25.66
CA ALA A 26 -64.23 48.03 -24.73
C ALA A 26 -64.11 46.83 -23.76
N ALA A 27 -65.25 46.30 -23.31
CA ALA A 27 -65.31 45.11 -22.48
C ALA A 27 -64.79 43.86 -23.21
N ASN A 28 -65.06 43.70 -24.50
CA ASN A 28 -64.60 42.56 -25.30
C ASN A 28 -63.07 42.58 -25.44
N SER A 29 -62.46 43.74 -25.72
CA SER A 29 -60.99 43.86 -25.80
C SER A 29 -60.30 43.56 -24.46
N LEU A 30 -60.92 43.91 -23.34
CA LEU A 30 -60.40 43.58 -22.01
C LEU A 30 -60.55 42.09 -21.69
N LEU A 31 -61.67 41.47 -22.08
CA LEU A 31 -61.90 40.03 -21.94
C LEU A 31 -60.93 39.22 -22.80
N GLU A 32 -60.68 39.63 -24.06
CA GLU A 32 -59.67 39.01 -24.94
C GLU A 32 -58.26 39.08 -24.33
N TYR A 33 -57.91 40.20 -23.69
CA TYR A 33 -56.62 40.35 -23.02
C TYR A 33 -56.49 39.40 -21.81
N LEU A 34 -57.55 39.24 -21.00
CA LEU A 34 -57.56 38.30 -19.88
C LEU A 34 -57.50 36.84 -20.35
N ASP A 35 -58.19 36.52 -21.43
CA ASP A 35 -58.16 35.18 -22.04
C ASP A 35 -56.75 34.88 -22.58
N LYS A 36 -56.08 35.88 -23.18
CA LYS A 36 -54.66 35.76 -23.56
C LYS A 36 -53.74 35.53 -22.36
N MET A 37 -53.88 36.31 -21.28
CA MET A 37 -53.10 36.09 -20.04
C MET A 37 -53.32 34.68 -19.47
N SER A 38 -54.56 34.20 -19.48
CA SER A 38 -54.89 32.84 -19.03
C SER A 38 -54.18 31.78 -19.89
N SER A 39 -54.25 31.94 -21.22
CA SER A 39 -53.56 31.06 -22.17
C SER A 39 -52.04 31.06 -21.98
N ASP A 40 -51.45 32.22 -21.73
CA ASP A 40 -50.01 32.35 -21.48
C ASP A 40 -49.62 31.60 -20.19
N ILE A 41 -50.40 31.72 -19.11
CA ILE A 41 -50.16 30.98 -17.85
C ILE A 41 -50.27 29.46 -18.06
N ILE A 42 -51.25 28.99 -18.84
CA ILE A 42 -51.39 27.56 -19.18
C ILE A 42 -50.15 27.07 -19.94
N SER A 43 -49.71 27.83 -20.95
CA SER A 43 -48.53 27.51 -21.74
C SER A 43 -47.26 27.47 -20.87
N GLU A 44 -47.08 28.44 -19.97
CA GLU A 44 -45.99 28.43 -18.99
C GLU A 44 -46.03 27.22 -18.07
N GLN A 45 -47.22 26.81 -17.60
CA GLN A 45 -47.34 25.62 -16.75
C GLN A 45 -46.99 24.33 -17.51
N LEU A 46 -47.39 24.19 -18.78
CA LEU A 46 -47.00 23.05 -19.60
C LEU A 46 -45.48 22.97 -19.78
N ASN A 47 -44.85 24.11 -20.08
CA ASN A 47 -43.38 24.18 -20.18
C ASN A 47 -42.70 23.85 -18.84
N HIS A 48 -43.27 24.30 -17.72
CA HIS A 48 -42.75 24.01 -16.39
C HIS A 48 -42.90 22.54 -16.00
N ASN A 49 -43.99 21.87 -16.42
CA ASN A 49 -44.17 20.44 -16.24
C ASN A 49 -43.11 19.65 -17.04
N GLN A 50 -42.88 20.02 -18.29
CA GLN A 50 -41.83 19.38 -19.09
C GLN A 50 -40.44 19.57 -18.47
N LEU A 51 -40.15 20.80 -18.00
CA LEU A 51 -38.90 21.08 -17.31
C LEU A 51 -38.74 20.24 -16.03
N LYS A 52 -39.83 20.04 -15.27
CA LYS A 52 -39.83 19.16 -14.09
C LYS A 52 -39.46 17.73 -14.48
N GLU A 53 -40.12 17.15 -15.47
CA GLU A 53 -39.84 15.77 -15.91
C GLU A 53 -38.37 15.61 -16.34
N ASP A 54 -37.84 16.58 -17.09
CA ASP A 54 -36.43 16.59 -17.50
C ASP A 54 -35.48 16.69 -16.29
N GLN A 55 -35.81 17.52 -15.30
CA GLN A 55 -35.01 17.70 -14.08
C GLN A 55 -35.06 16.47 -13.17
N GLU A 56 -36.22 15.84 -13.01
CA GLU A 56 -36.38 14.58 -12.25
C GLU A 56 -35.48 13.49 -12.83
N LYS A 57 -35.48 13.32 -14.15
CA LYS A 57 -34.61 12.37 -14.83
C LYS A 57 -33.13 12.67 -14.59
N GLN A 58 -32.71 13.92 -14.73
CA GLN A 58 -31.33 14.33 -14.48
C GLN A 58 -30.92 14.12 -13.01
N CYS A 59 -31.85 14.35 -12.09
CA CYS A 59 -31.65 14.11 -10.66
C CYS A 59 -31.43 12.62 -10.37
N ASP A 60 -32.28 11.74 -10.91
CA ASP A 60 -32.12 10.30 -10.73
C ASP A 60 -30.80 9.79 -11.30
N GLU A 61 -30.42 10.25 -12.50
CA GLU A 61 -29.14 9.90 -13.14
C GLU A 61 -27.93 10.37 -12.31
N GLU A 62 -27.93 11.61 -11.83
CA GLU A 62 -26.84 12.17 -11.02
C GLU A 62 -26.75 11.45 -9.66
N LEU A 63 -27.88 11.20 -8.98
CA LEU A 63 -27.88 10.49 -7.70
C LEU A 63 -27.37 9.06 -7.86
N ALA A 64 -27.83 8.34 -8.88
CA ALA A 64 -27.36 6.99 -9.19
C ALA A 64 -25.86 6.98 -9.51
N PHE A 65 -25.38 7.94 -10.31
CA PHE A 65 -23.96 8.10 -10.60
C PHE A 65 -23.14 8.32 -9.33
N ARG A 66 -23.58 9.25 -8.46
CA ARG A 66 -22.86 9.57 -7.21
C ARG A 66 -22.85 8.43 -6.22
N HIS A 67 -23.97 7.71 -6.07
CA HIS A 67 -24.02 6.50 -5.24
C HIS A 67 -22.99 5.46 -5.69
N LYS A 68 -22.93 5.18 -6.99
CA LYS A 68 -21.95 4.27 -7.56
C LYS A 68 -20.52 4.75 -7.32
N GLU A 69 -20.26 6.03 -7.55
CA GLU A 69 -18.95 6.65 -7.34
C GLU A 69 -18.47 6.64 -5.88
N VAL A 70 -19.40 6.63 -4.91
CA VAL A 70 -19.08 6.40 -3.47
C VAL A 70 -18.73 4.94 -3.25
N GLN A 71 -19.55 4.01 -3.75
CA GLN A 71 -19.33 2.57 -3.60
C GLN A 71 -17.99 2.14 -4.21
N ASP A 72 -17.72 2.52 -5.46
CA ASP A 72 -16.47 2.20 -6.16
C ASP A 72 -15.23 2.69 -5.37
N ALA A 73 -15.34 3.87 -4.74
CA ALA A 73 -14.27 4.43 -3.92
C ALA A 73 -14.08 3.67 -2.59
N GLN A 74 -15.17 3.18 -1.98
CA GLN A 74 -15.11 2.36 -0.76
C GLN A 74 -14.51 0.98 -1.06
N GLU A 75 -14.91 0.34 -2.16
CA GLU A 75 -14.35 -0.94 -2.61
C GLU A 75 -12.84 -0.81 -2.91
N ALA A 76 -12.43 0.26 -3.59
CA ALA A 76 -11.01 0.55 -3.82
C ALA A 76 -10.24 0.76 -2.51
N ALA A 77 -10.82 1.46 -1.52
CA ALA A 77 -10.22 1.64 -0.22
C ALA A 77 -10.05 0.30 0.52
N GLN A 78 -11.07 -0.55 0.51
CA GLN A 78 -11.01 -1.87 1.14
C GLN A 78 -9.94 -2.76 0.48
N SER A 79 -9.89 -2.78 -0.85
CA SER A 79 -8.87 -3.54 -1.60
C SER A 79 -7.46 -3.05 -1.27
N ALA A 80 -7.25 -1.72 -1.25
CA ALA A 80 -5.95 -1.13 -0.91
C ALA A 80 -5.54 -1.46 0.54
N GLN A 81 -6.48 -1.46 1.49
CA GLN A 81 -6.20 -1.87 2.87
C GLN A 81 -5.74 -3.33 2.95
N ILE A 82 -6.41 -4.25 2.25
CA ILE A 82 -6.02 -5.66 2.21
C ILE A 82 -4.62 -5.83 1.62
N SER A 83 -4.31 -5.12 0.53
CA SER A 83 -2.97 -5.13 -0.08
C SER A 83 -1.91 -4.54 0.87
N LEU A 84 -2.22 -3.44 1.55
CA LEU A 84 -1.35 -2.80 2.54
C LEU A 84 -1.01 -3.76 3.70
N ASP A 85 -2.00 -4.49 4.22
CA ASP A 85 -1.82 -5.47 5.28
C ASP A 85 -0.90 -6.62 4.81
N ARG A 86 -1.10 -7.12 3.59
CA ARG A 86 -0.23 -8.15 3.00
C ARG A 86 1.21 -7.67 2.86
N CYS A 87 1.42 -6.45 2.37
CA CYS A 87 2.77 -5.90 2.22
C CYS A 87 3.44 -5.64 3.57
N THR A 88 2.70 -5.17 4.57
CA THR A 88 3.20 -4.99 5.95
C THR A 88 3.59 -6.32 6.61
N ASN A 89 2.78 -7.36 6.41
CA ASN A 89 3.10 -8.71 6.87
C ASN A 89 4.34 -9.27 6.16
N ALA A 90 4.48 -9.03 4.85
CA ALA A 90 5.65 -9.44 4.07
C ALA A 90 6.93 -8.74 4.56
N VAL A 91 6.88 -7.44 4.87
CA VAL A 91 8.00 -6.71 5.52
C VAL A 91 8.43 -7.39 6.81
N THR A 92 7.46 -7.69 7.69
CA THR A 92 7.73 -8.33 8.99
C THR A 92 8.37 -9.71 8.82
N ALA A 93 7.81 -10.54 7.93
CA ALA A 93 8.35 -11.87 7.63
C ALA A 93 9.77 -11.80 7.02
N THR A 94 10.00 -10.83 6.12
CA THR A 94 11.30 -10.66 5.46
C THR A 94 12.38 -10.23 6.46
N ASN A 95 12.06 -9.32 7.37
CA ASN A 95 12.97 -8.94 8.47
C ASN A 95 13.28 -10.11 9.40
N ALA A 96 12.30 -10.96 9.72
CA ALA A 96 12.53 -12.15 10.53
C ALA A 96 13.45 -13.16 9.80
N ASN A 97 13.25 -13.35 8.50
CA ASN A 97 14.10 -14.21 7.68
C ASN A 97 15.54 -13.66 7.59
N LEU A 98 15.71 -12.34 7.40
CA LEU A 98 17.03 -11.70 7.42
C LEU A 98 17.77 -11.93 8.74
N ALA A 99 17.07 -11.78 9.87
CA ALA A 99 17.65 -12.06 11.18
C ALA A 99 18.09 -13.52 11.32
N GLN A 100 17.29 -14.47 10.83
CA GLN A 100 17.64 -15.89 10.85
C GLN A 100 18.84 -16.20 9.94
N VAL A 101 18.91 -15.60 8.75
CA VAL A 101 20.06 -15.77 7.84
C VAL A 101 21.34 -15.22 8.47
N ALA A 102 21.28 -14.04 9.11
CA ALA A 102 22.42 -13.49 9.83
C ALA A 102 22.91 -14.40 10.98
N LEU A 103 22.00 -15.08 11.69
CA LEU A 103 22.36 -16.09 12.69
C LEU A 103 23.02 -17.32 12.05
N ASN A 104 22.51 -17.80 10.91
CA ASN A 104 23.07 -18.94 10.20
C ASN A 104 24.49 -18.64 9.68
N ILE A 105 24.70 -17.46 9.08
CA ILE A 105 26.01 -16.98 8.63
C ILE A 105 27.01 -17.03 9.79
N ARG A 106 26.69 -16.38 10.91
CA ARG A 106 27.57 -16.37 12.10
C ARG A 106 27.85 -17.78 12.64
N ALA A 107 26.85 -18.66 12.64
CA ALA A 107 27.02 -20.03 13.10
C ALA A 107 28.00 -20.81 12.20
N ILE A 108 27.89 -20.66 10.87
CA ILE A 108 28.78 -21.30 9.90
C ILE A 108 30.20 -20.74 10.02
N GLU A 109 30.36 -19.41 10.15
CA GLU A 109 31.66 -18.78 10.36
C GLU A 109 32.36 -19.31 11.61
N ASN A 110 31.62 -19.45 12.72
CA ASN A 110 32.15 -20.03 13.95
C ASN A 110 32.57 -21.50 13.79
N ILE A 111 31.81 -22.29 13.04
CA ILE A 111 32.16 -23.68 12.72
C ILE A 111 33.46 -23.72 11.91
N VAL A 112 33.58 -22.91 10.86
CA VAL A 112 34.78 -22.85 10.02
C VAL A 112 35.99 -22.41 10.84
N ALA A 113 35.85 -21.41 11.71
CA ALA A 113 36.90 -20.96 12.60
C ALA A 113 37.34 -22.07 13.58
N SER A 114 36.38 -22.78 14.19
CA SER A 114 36.67 -23.89 15.10
C SER A 114 37.37 -25.05 14.39
N LEU A 115 36.92 -25.42 13.18
CA LEU A 115 37.57 -26.46 12.37
C LEU A 115 39.01 -26.06 12.01
N THR A 116 39.21 -24.79 11.64
CA THR A 116 40.54 -24.25 11.29
C THR A 116 41.49 -24.30 12.47
N GLN A 117 41.02 -23.91 13.66
CA GLN A 117 41.81 -23.98 14.88
C GLN A 117 42.17 -25.42 15.25
N LYS A 118 41.20 -26.34 15.23
CA LYS A 118 41.44 -27.76 15.47
C LYS A 118 42.45 -28.34 14.48
N ARG A 119 42.35 -27.96 13.20
CA ARG A 119 43.29 -28.42 12.17
C ARG A 119 44.72 -27.93 12.43
N LYS A 120 44.88 -26.71 12.92
CA LYS A 120 46.18 -26.17 13.33
C LYS A 120 46.80 -27.01 14.45
N GLU A 121 46.02 -27.35 15.48
CA GLU A 121 46.47 -28.20 16.60
C GLU A 121 46.85 -29.61 16.14
N GLU A 122 46.03 -30.22 15.27
CA GLU A 122 46.33 -31.54 14.69
C GLU A 122 47.62 -31.54 13.87
N ARG A 123 47.86 -30.48 13.07
CA ARG A 123 49.09 -30.32 12.29
C ARG A 123 50.32 -30.11 13.17
N GLU A 124 50.20 -29.31 14.22
CA GLU A 124 51.27 -29.13 15.21
C GLU A 124 51.63 -30.47 15.89
N HIS A 125 50.62 -31.27 16.24
CA HIS A 125 50.82 -32.60 16.80
C HIS A 125 51.49 -33.56 15.81
N TYR A 126 51.07 -33.57 14.54
CA TYR A 126 51.74 -34.34 13.48
C TYR A 126 53.21 -33.93 13.32
N ASN A 127 53.52 -32.63 13.33
CA ASN A 127 54.89 -32.14 13.23
C ASN A 127 55.74 -32.59 14.44
N GLU A 128 55.18 -32.58 15.65
CA GLU A 128 55.89 -33.08 16.84
C GLU A 128 56.22 -34.58 16.70
N ILE A 129 55.28 -35.41 16.22
CA ILE A 129 55.52 -36.84 16.02
C ILE A 129 56.52 -37.08 14.89
N SER A 130 56.31 -36.48 13.71
CA SER A 130 57.11 -36.75 12.52
C SER A 130 58.52 -36.17 12.62
N GLU A 131 58.66 -34.87 12.89
CA GLU A 131 59.94 -34.15 12.87
C GLU A 131 60.72 -34.27 14.20
N ASN A 132 60.03 -34.33 15.34
CA ASN A 132 60.70 -34.29 16.65
C ASN A 132 60.80 -35.65 17.37
N GLN A 133 60.14 -36.70 16.85
CA GLN A 133 60.17 -38.04 17.44
C GLN A 133 60.64 -39.11 16.45
N LEU A 134 59.90 -39.34 15.36
CA LEU A 134 60.16 -40.44 14.43
C LEU A 134 61.42 -40.22 13.58
N LYS A 135 61.54 -39.08 12.89
CA LYS A 135 62.71 -38.78 12.04
C LYS A 135 64.05 -38.77 12.81
N PRO A 136 64.15 -38.18 14.02
CA PRO A 136 65.37 -38.29 14.83
C PRO A 136 65.66 -39.73 15.30
N ALA A 137 64.63 -40.56 15.51
CA ALA A 137 64.82 -41.97 15.86
C ALA A 137 65.33 -42.78 14.65
N ILE A 138 64.78 -42.55 13.46
CA ILE A 138 65.25 -43.16 12.19
C ILE A 138 66.72 -42.79 11.96
N LEU A 139 67.06 -41.49 12.05
CA LEU A 139 68.45 -41.03 11.89
C LEU A 139 69.38 -41.66 12.93
N ALA A 140 68.94 -41.81 14.19
CA ALA A 140 69.74 -42.48 15.21
C ALA A 140 69.97 -43.98 14.91
N VAL A 141 69.02 -44.66 14.26
CA VAL A 141 69.20 -46.04 13.78
C VAL A 141 70.20 -46.06 12.62
N GLN A 142 70.07 -45.14 11.66
CA GLN A 142 70.96 -45.03 10.51
C GLN A 142 72.41 -44.72 10.90
N ASP A 143 72.60 -43.82 11.88
CA ASP A 143 73.90 -43.49 12.47
C ASP A 143 74.58 -44.70 13.15
N ALA A 144 73.82 -45.77 13.45
CA ALA A 144 74.37 -46.97 14.08
C ALA A 144 75.07 -47.91 13.07
N TYR A 145 74.69 -47.88 11.78
CA TYR A 145 75.25 -48.80 10.79
C TYR A 145 76.77 -48.69 10.62
N PRO A 146 77.38 -47.48 10.56
CA PRO A 146 78.84 -47.35 10.56
C PRO A 146 79.49 -47.97 11.79
N ILE A 147 78.91 -47.79 12.98
CA ILE A 147 79.43 -48.34 14.25
C ILE A 147 79.36 -49.87 14.26
N ILE A 148 78.28 -50.45 13.71
CA ILE A 148 78.12 -51.91 13.57
C ILE A 148 79.14 -52.46 12.55
N GLN A 149 79.39 -51.72 11.48
CA GLN A 149 80.40 -52.08 10.47
C GLN A 149 81.81 -52.09 11.07
N GLU A 150 82.17 -51.04 11.81
CA GLU A 150 83.47 -50.93 12.49
C GLU A 150 83.67 -51.99 13.60
N LEU A 151 82.58 -52.46 14.21
CA LEU A 151 82.61 -53.59 15.15
C LEU A 151 82.89 -54.92 14.42
N GLU A 152 82.35 -55.12 13.22
CA GLU A 152 82.65 -56.29 12.36
C GLU A 152 84.13 -56.30 11.94
N ASP A 153 84.68 -55.12 11.63
CA ASP A 153 86.07 -54.93 11.22
C ASP A 153 87.07 -54.86 12.41
N SER A 154 86.61 -55.07 13.65
CA SER A 154 87.39 -55.01 14.90
C SER A 154 88.12 -53.68 15.15
N ALA A 155 87.68 -52.60 14.50
CA ALA A 155 88.33 -51.28 14.54
C ALA A 155 87.84 -50.40 15.70
N VAL A 156 86.67 -50.71 16.28
CA VAL A 156 86.02 -49.88 17.32
C VAL A 156 85.54 -50.68 18.52
N GLY A 157 85.63 -50.07 19.71
CA GLY A 157 85.23 -50.69 20.98
C GLY A 157 83.73 -50.58 21.27
N PHE A 158 83.16 -51.63 21.87
CA PHE A 158 81.78 -51.75 22.38
C PHE A 158 81.29 -50.56 23.22
N VAL A 159 82.19 -49.78 23.81
CA VAL A 159 81.89 -48.54 24.54
C VAL A 159 81.24 -47.49 23.63
N GLN A 160 81.67 -47.35 22.37
CA GLN A 160 81.06 -46.41 21.42
C GLN A 160 79.66 -46.84 21.02
N LEU A 161 79.48 -48.13 20.74
CA LEU A 161 78.18 -48.73 20.48
C LEU A 161 77.21 -48.50 21.67
N THR A 162 77.66 -48.75 22.90
CA THR A 162 76.84 -48.59 24.12
C THR A 162 76.38 -47.13 24.35
N ARG A 163 77.24 -46.14 24.07
CA ARG A 163 76.85 -44.72 24.11
C ARG A 163 75.79 -44.40 23.06
N HIS A 164 75.95 -44.92 21.86
CA HIS A 164 74.98 -44.74 20.77
C HIS A 164 73.63 -45.37 21.08
N ILE A 165 73.63 -46.58 21.66
CA ILE A 165 72.41 -47.29 22.08
C ILE A 165 71.64 -46.53 23.13
N THR A 166 72.31 -45.87 24.08
CA THR A 166 71.63 -45.05 25.10
C THR A 166 70.88 -43.88 24.45
N LYS A 167 71.52 -43.21 23.47
CA LYS A 167 70.89 -42.15 22.67
C LYS A 167 69.74 -42.71 21.83
N LEU A 168 69.94 -43.86 21.19
CA LEU A 168 68.91 -44.54 20.40
C LEU A 168 67.70 -44.92 21.25
N PHE A 169 67.91 -45.52 22.43
CA PHE A 169 66.86 -45.89 23.37
C PHE A 169 66.04 -44.70 23.83
N ALA A 170 66.68 -43.57 24.13
CA ALA A 170 65.97 -42.34 24.46
C ALA A 170 65.11 -41.84 23.27
N ARG A 171 65.63 -41.91 22.04
CA ARG A 171 64.93 -41.46 20.83
C ARG A 171 63.78 -42.38 20.43
N THR A 172 63.97 -43.70 20.47
CA THR A 172 62.91 -44.68 20.19
C THR A 172 61.83 -44.68 21.26
N THR A 173 62.19 -44.46 22.53
CA THR A 173 61.22 -44.27 23.60
C THR A 173 60.42 -42.99 23.42
N LYS A 174 61.06 -41.87 23.03
CA LYS A 174 60.35 -40.63 22.68
C LYS A 174 59.40 -40.84 21.49
N ALA A 175 59.75 -41.71 20.56
CA ALA A 175 58.90 -42.13 19.43
C ALA A 175 57.83 -43.19 19.80
N GLY A 176 57.71 -43.59 21.07
CA GLY A 176 56.74 -44.60 21.51
C GLY A 176 57.05 -46.02 21.04
N LYS A 177 58.29 -46.29 20.58
CA LYS A 177 58.75 -47.58 20.03
C LYS A 177 59.65 -48.36 21.01
N THR A 178 59.38 -48.27 22.31
CA THR A 178 60.15 -48.97 23.35
C THR A 178 60.11 -50.50 23.19
N ASN A 179 59.00 -51.06 22.72
CA ASN A 179 58.90 -52.50 22.47
C ASN A 179 59.76 -52.96 21.28
N ALA A 180 59.95 -52.08 20.28
CA ALA A 180 60.74 -52.40 19.10
C ALA A 180 62.25 -52.44 19.38
N ILE A 181 62.73 -51.68 20.38
CA ILE A 181 64.15 -51.69 20.76
C ILE A 181 64.53 -52.77 21.80
N ALA A 182 63.56 -53.37 22.49
CA ALA A 182 63.82 -54.35 23.55
C ALA A 182 64.63 -55.60 23.09
N PRO A 183 64.37 -56.20 21.92
CA PRO A 183 65.19 -57.30 21.41
C PRO A 183 66.63 -56.87 21.11
N LEU A 184 66.81 -55.62 20.64
CA LEU A 184 68.13 -55.05 20.38
C LEU A 184 68.93 -54.91 21.68
N LEU A 185 68.33 -54.36 22.74
CA LEU A 185 68.97 -54.27 24.06
C LEU A 185 69.41 -55.65 24.58
N SER A 186 68.59 -56.67 24.38
CA SER A 186 68.90 -58.04 24.80
C SER A 186 70.11 -58.61 24.04
N ALA A 187 70.15 -58.43 22.72
CA ALA A 187 71.29 -58.85 21.89
C ALA A 187 72.59 -58.10 22.23
N LEU A 188 72.48 -56.86 22.71
CA LEU A 188 73.64 -56.05 23.12
C LEU A 188 74.21 -56.45 24.47
N VAL A 189 73.36 -56.91 25.40
CA VAL A 189 73.82 -57.53 26.66
C VAL A 189 74.55 -58.84 26.36
N GLU A 190 74.02 -59.67 25.45
CA GLU A 190 74.72 -60.87 24.96
C GLU A 190 76.09 -60.53 24.36
N LEU A 191 76.18 -59.44 23.59
CA LEU A 191 77.44 -58.96 23.00
C LEU A 191 78.45 -58.52 24.06
N GLY A 192 78.01 -57.79 25.09
CA GLY A 192 78.86 -57.37 26.20
C GLY A 192 79.48 -58.54 26.96
N ASN A 193 78.72 -59.62 27.14
CA ASN A 193 79.21 -60.85 27.78
C ASN A 193 80.17 -61.65 26.87
N ALA A 194 79.95 -61.64 25.56
CA ALA A 194 80.77 -62.36 24.58
C ALA A 194 82.14 -61.69 24.31
N GLN A 195 82.30 -60.40 24.59
CA GLN A 195 83.58 -59.69 24.42
C GLN A 195 84.74 -60.28 25.23
N VAL A 196 84.46 -61.02 26.30
CA VAL A 196 85.47 -61.68 27.14
C VAL A 196 86.14 -62.87 26.41
N VAL A 197 85.51 -63.42 25.37
CA VAL A 197 85.94 -64.64 24.66
C VAL A 197 86.18 -64.40 23.15
N GLY A 198 85.83 -63.22 22.65
CA GLY A 198 85.88 -62.84 21.23
C GLY A 198 84.47 -62.66 20.65
N VAL A 199 84.26 -61.61 19.86
CA VAL A 199 82.94 -61.25 19.32
C VAL A 199 82.52 -62.25 18.22
N PRO A 200 81.44 -63.05 18.41
CA PRO A 200 80.99 -63.98 17.39
C PRO A 200 80.35 -63.23 16.22
N ARG A 201 80.72 -63.60 14.99
CA ARG A 201 80.17 -63.01 13.75
C ARG A 201 78.64 -63.10 13.68
N ASP A 202 78.08 -64.22 14.12
CA ASP A 202 76.63 -64.46 14.13
C ASP A 202 75.86 -63.50 15.04
N LEU A 203 76.49 -63.03 16.12
CA LEU A 203 75.89 -62.06 17.04
C LEU A 203 75.87 -60.65 16.46
N VAL A 204 76.92 -60.27 15.71
CA VAL A 204 76.96 -59.01 14.95
C VAL A 204 75.91 -59.01 13.84
N LEU A 205 75.73 -60.14 13.13
CA LEU A 205 74.67 -60.32 12.13
C LEU A 205 73.26 -60.22 12.77
N LYS A 206 73.05 -60.83 13.93
CA LYS A 206 71.80 -60.71 14.71
C LYS A 206 71.51 -59.25 15.06
N ILE A 207 72.50 -58.51 15.55
CA ILE A 207 72.38 -57.08 15.88
C ILE A 207 72.03 -56.26 14.64
N ARG A 208 72.74 -56.46 13.51
CA ARG A 208 72.44 -55.78 12.24
C ARG A 208 71.00 -56.03 11.80
N ASN A 209 70.51 -57.26 11.87
CA ASN A 209 69.13 -57.59 11.52
C ASN A 209 68.10 -56.91 12.46
N LEU A 210 68.42 -56.78 13.76
CA LEU A 210 67.56 -56.07 14.71
C LEU A 210 67.54 -54.55 14.47
N PHE A 211 68.66 -53.95 14.07
CA PHE A 211 68.70 -52.55 13.63
C PHE A 211 67.88 -52.35 12.35
N ASN A 212 68.01 -53.23 11.35
CA ASN A 212 67.19 -53.19 10.14
C ASN A 212 65.70 -53.29 10.46
N ALA A 213 65.31 -54.21 11.36
CA ALA A 213 63.91 -54.38 11.76
C ALA A 213 63.36 -53.15 12.53
N LEU A 214 64.18 -52.53 13.37
CA LEU A 214 63.82 -51.29 14.07
C LEU A 214 63.70 -50.11 13.11
N GLU A 215 64.59 -50.01 12.11
CA GLU A 215 64.50 -48.99 11.06
C GLU A 215 63.19 -49.11 10.28
N ASP A 216 62.88 -50.33 9.82
CA ASP A 216 61.66 -50.63 9.08
C ASP A 216 60.38 -50.32 9.89
N ASP A 217 60.35 -50.66 11.19
CA ASP A 217 59.21 -50.32 12.06
C ASP A 217 59.05 -48.79 12.28
N LEU A 218 60.16 -48.05 12.37
CA LEU A 218 60.14 -46.59 12.49
C LEU A 218 59.72 -45.91 11.18
N ILE A 219 60.23 -46.38 10.03
CA ILE A 219 59.83 -45.88 8.70
C ILE A 219 58.34 -46.15 8.47
N LYS A 220 57.85 -47.36 8.75
CA LYS A 220 56.42 -47.68 8.65
C LYS A 220 55.55 -46.79 9.54
N ALA A 221 56.00 -46.50 10.76
CA ALA A 221 55.29 -45.59 11.65
C ALA A 221 55.27 -44.16 11.12
N TYR A 222 56.37 -43.70 10.51
CA TYR A 222 56.46 -42.40 9.87
C TYR A 222 55.54 -42.29 8.65
N ASP A 223 55.57 -43.29 7.76
CA ASP A 223 54.71 -43.34 6.58
C ASP A 223 53.23 -43.41 6.95
N LEU A 224 52.88 -44.17 7.99
CA LEU A 224 51.53 -44.21 8.53
C LEU A 224 51.08 -42.86 9.08
N ALA A 225 51.95 -42.16 9.82
CA ALA A 225 51.66 -40.82 10.32
C ALA A 225 51.44 -39.83 9.16
N ALA A 226 52.29 -39.87 8.13
CA ALA A 226 52.16 -39.03 6.94
C ALA A 226 50.89 -39.33 6.13
N ALA A 227 50.55 -40.61 5.94
CA ALA A 227 49.32 -41.02 5.27
C ALA A 227 48.07 -40.54 6.03
N THR A 228 48.05 -40.70 7.36
CA THR A 228 46.96 -40.24 8.23
C THR A 228 46.80 -38.72 8.17
N GLU A 229 47.91 -37.98 8.16
CA GLU A 229 47.90 -36.51 8.03
C GLU A 229 47.33 -36.06 6.68
N ASN A 230 47.73 -36.72 5.58
CA ASN A 230 47.18 -36.42 4.26
C ASN A 230 45.67 -36.67 4.17
N GLU A 231 45.19 -37.75 4.79
CA GLU A 231 43.75 -38.05 4.86
C GLU A 231 43.00 -36.97 5.65
N ARG A 232 43.51 -36.59 6.83
CA ARG A 232 42.92 -35.54 7.67
C ARG A 232 42.92 -34.18 6.98
N GLN A 233 44.00 -33.83 6.30
CA GLN A 233 44.08 -32.60 5.51
C GLN A 233 43.03 -32.58 4.40
N THR A 234 42.90 -33.68 3.65
CA THR A 234 41.90 -33.83 2.58
C THR A 234 40.48 -33.69 3.14
N LEU A 235 40.18 -34.35 4.25
CA LEU A 235 38.87 -34.27 4.89
C LEU A 235 38.55 -32.84 5.36
N PHE A 236 39.52 -32.16 5.97
CA PHE A 236 39.39 -30.77 6.38
C PHE A 236 39.11 -29.85 5.19
N ASP A 237 39.90 -29.95 4.12
CA ASP A 237 39.74 -29.09 2.93
C ASP A 237 38.37 -29.29 2.28
N ASN A 238 37.91 -30.54 2.17
CA ASN A 238 36.57 -30.85 1.66
C ASN A 238 35.47 -30.25 2.54
N THR A 239 35.58 -30.42 3.86
CA THR A 239 34.58 -29.94 4.82
C THR A 239 34.50 -28.42 4.83
N VAL A 240 35.65 -27.73 4.88
CA VAL A 240 35.70 -26.26 4.83
C VAL A 240 35.18 -25.73 3.51
N THR A 241 35.47 -26.39 2.39
CA THR A 241 34.93 -26.01 1.08
C THR A 241 33.41 -26.09 1.06
N GLN A 242 32.82 -27.17 1.60
CA GLN A 242 31.36 -27.30 1.70
C GLN A 242 30.74 -26.20 2.55
N TYR A 243 31.30 -25.91 3.74
CA TYR A 243 30.79 -24.83 4.58
C TYR A 243 30.92 -23.45 3.92
N LYS A 244 32.00 -23.18 3.18
CA LYS A 244 32.16 -21.94 2.42
C LYS A 244 31.14 -21.79 1.30
N GLN A 245 30.80 -22.89 0.60
CA GLN A 245 29.74 -22.88 -0.41
C GLN A 245 28.37 -22.56 0.21
N VAL A 246 28.06 -23.17 1.37
CA VAL A 246 26.82 -22.86 2.09
C VAL A 246 26.83 -21.40 2.56
N LEU A 247 27.96 -20.88 3.04
CA LEU A 247 28.09 -19.48 3.45
C LEU A 247 27.83 -18.52 2.28
N GLU A 248 28.37 -18.79 1.10
CA GLU A 248 28.12 -18.03 -0.13
C GLU A 248 26.63 -18.03 -0.50
N GLN A 249 25.97 -19.19 -0.44
CA GLN A 249 24.52 -19.30 -0.66
C GLN A 249 23.71 -18.50 0.36
N GLN A 250 24.12 -18.47 1.64
CA GLN A 250 23.45 -17.67 2.66
C GLN A 250 23.59 -16.17 2.39
N HIS A 251 24.77 -15.70 1.96
CA HIS A 251 24.96 -14.30 1.56
C HIS A 251 24.15 -13.92 0.31
N GLU A 252 24.07 -14.80 -0.69
CA GLU A 252 23.20 -14.57 -1.85
C GLU A 252 21.73 -14.48 -1.43
N TYR A 253 21.29 -15.35 -0.53
CA TYR A 253 19.94 -15.33 0.00
C TYR A 253 19.65 -14.07 0.83
N GLU A 254 20.60 -13.61 1.65
CA GLU A 254 20.55 -12.33 2.36
C GLU A 254 20.38 -11.15 1.38
N SER A 255 21.16 -11.12 0.29
CA SER A 255 21.05 -10.08 -0.74
C SER A 255 19.65 -10.06 -1.37
N LYS A 256 19.14 -11.22 -1.77
CA LYS A 256 17.78 -11.34 -2.35
C LYS A 256 16.69 -10.91 -1.37
N LEU A 257 16.83 -11.24 -0.09
CA LEU A 257 15.88 -10.79 0.94
C LEU A 257 15.93 -9.27 1.14
N ASN A 258 17.10 -8.64 1.08
CA ASN A 258 17.23 -7.18 1.16
C ASN A 258 16.60 -6.49 -0.07
N GLU A 259 16.81 -7.02 -1.27
CA GLU A 259 16.13 -6.51 -2.47
C GLU A 259 14.61 -6.65 -2.37
N TYR A 260 14.14 -7.82 -1.93
CA TYR A 260 12.71 -8.05 -1.73
C TYR A 260 12.13 -7.12 -0.66
N LEU A 261 12.86 -6.84 0.42
CA LEU A 261 12.48 -5.90 1.47
C LEU A 261 12.19 -4.50 0.91
N ILE A 262 13.04 -4.00 0.01
CA ILE A 262 12.84 -2.71 -0.66
C ILE A 262 11.54 -2.71 -1.47
N ILE A 263 11.28 -3.79 -2.22
CA ILE A 263 10.06 -3.93 -3.04
C ILE A 263 8.81 -3.91 -2.16
N VAL A 264 8.79 -4.66 -1.05
CA VAL A 264 7.62 -4.71 -0.17
C VAL A 264 7.44 -3.43 0.63
N GLN A 265 8.51 -2.72 0.98
CA GLN A 265 8.44 -1.38 1.57
C GLN A 265 7.84 -0.36 0.59
N GLN A 266 8.24 -0.42 -0.68
CA GLN A 266 7.65 0.42 -1.72
C GLN A 266 6.16 0.08 -1.92
N CYS A 267 5.77 -1.19 -1.85
CA CYS A 267 4.36 -1.57 -1.86
C CYS A 267 3.57 -0.90 -0.72
N VAL A 268 4.09 -0.93 0.52
CA VAL A 268 3.44 -0.27 1.67
C VAL A 268 3.18 1.22 1.39
N VAL A 269 4.16 1.92 0.82
CA VAL A 269 4.03 3.35 0.48
C VAL A 269 2.95 3.57 -0.57
N VAL A 270 2.96 2.79 -1.65
CA VAL A 270 1.99 2.91 -2.75
C VAL A 270 0.58 2.60 -2.27
N GLU A 271 0.38 1.49 -1.57
CA GLU A 271 -0.96 1.08 -1.10
C GLU A 271 -1.51 2.04 -0.03
N SER A 272 -0.64 2.61 0.81
CA SER A 272 -1.05 3.67 1.74
C SER A 272 -1.52 4.94 1.02
N ASP A 273 -0.89 5.32 -0.10
CA ASP A 273 -1.31 6.46 -0.91
C ASP A 273 -2.64 6.17 -1.64
N VAL A 274 -2.78 4.99 -2.23
CA VAL A 274 -4.02 4.55 -2.87
C VAL A 274 -5.17 4.54 -1.88
N LEU A 275 -4.98 3.96 -0.69
CA LEU A 275 -5.96 3.95 0.39
C LEU A 275 -6.39 5.37 0.78
N SER A 276 -5.43 6.28 0.97
CA SER A 276 -5.70 7.69 1.29
C SER A 276 -6.52 8.36 0.19
N LYS A 277 -6.13 8.18 -1.08
CA LYS A 277 -6.83 8.75 -2.24
C LYS A 277 -8.25 8.19 -2.40
N ALA A 278 -8.43 6.88 -2.19
CA ALA A 278 -9.72 6.21 -2.25
C ALA A 278 -10.67 6.75 -1.15
N ASN A 279 -10.19 6.85 0.09
CA ASN A 279 -10.94 7.43 1.20
C ASN A 279 -11.33 8.90 0.93
N GLN A 280 -10.41 9.69 0.38
CA GLN A 280 -10.71 11.07 -0.01
C GLN A 280 -11.73 11.15 -1.16
N LYS A 281 -11.64 10.25 -2.15
CA LYS A 281 -12.61 10.17 -3.26
C LYS A 281 -14.01 9.83 -2.71
N ALA A 282 -14.11 8.82 -1.83
CA ALA A 282 -15.36 8.43 -1.18
C ALA A 282 -15.98 9.62 -0.43
N LYS A 283 -15.19 10.34 0.38
CA LYS A 283 -15.66 11.52 1.11
C LYS A 283 -16.14 12.63 0.17
N ARG A 284 -15.40 12.95 -0.90
CA ARG A 284 -15.80 13.99 -1.86
C ARG A 284 -17.08 13.61 -2.61
N ASN A 285 -17.20 12.35 -3.04
CA ASN A 285 -18.39 11.88 -3.74
C ASN A 285 -19.61 11.81 -2.81
N GLN A 286 -19.42 11.47 -1.53
CA GLN A 286 -20.48 11.52 -0.52
C GLN A 286 -21.01 12.96 -0.31
N GLN A 287 -20.10 13.93 -0.21
CA GLN A 287 -20.49 15.35 -0.12
C GLN A 287 -21.20 15.84 -1.40
N ALA A 288 -20.76 15.39 -2.56
CA ALA A 288 -21.40 15.71 -3.84
C ALA A 288 -22.79 15.08 -3.96
N LEU A 289 -22.96 13.83 -3.48
CA LEU A 289 -24.24 13.14 -3.41
C LEU A 289 -25.24 13.91 -2.53
N GLU A 290 -24.81 14.31 -1.33
CA GLU A 290 -25.64 15.12 -0.41
C GLU A 290 -26.05 16.46 -1.03
N ALA A 291 -25.11 17.13 -1.72
CA ALA A 291 -25.39 18.38 -2.41
C ALA A 291 -26.36 18.20 -3.59
N ALA A 292 -26.21 17.14 -4.39
CA ALA A 292 -27.10 16.82 -5.49
C ALA A 292 -28.52 16.52 -4.98
N ALA A 293 -28.66 15.71 -3.92
CA ALA A 293 -29.94 15.41 -3.29
C ALA A 293 -30.64 16.68 -2.78
N ALA A 294 -29.89 17.60 -2.17
CA ALA A 294 -30.41 18.89 -1.72
C ALA A 294 -30.88 19.78 -2.88
N MET A 295 -30.16 19.80 -4.00
CA MET A 295 -30.57 20.54 -5.20
C MET A 295 -31.85 19.96 -5.81
N CYS A 296 -31.94 18.64 -5.95
CA CYS A 296 -33.13 17.96 -6.47
C CYS A 296 -34.36 18.26 -5.64
N PHE A 297 -34.22 18.21 -4.31
CA PHE A 297 -35.30 18.60 -3.39
C PHE A 297 -35.70 20.06 -3.53
N ALA A 298 -34.73 20.98 -3.69
CA ALA A 298 -35.02 22.40 -3.90
C ALA A 298 -35.76 22.64 -5.22
N PHE A 299 -35.40 21.94 -6.30
CA PHE A 299 -36.12 22.05 -7.58
C PHE A 299 -37.57 21.58 -7.47
N ASP A 300 -37.85 20.48 -6.79
CA ASP A 300 -39.24 20.03 -6.59
C ASP A 300 -40.05 21.04 -5.74
N GLN A 301 -39.44 21.63 -4.70
CA GLN A 301 -40.10 22.69 -3.94
C GLN A 301 -40.42 23.92 -4.78
N GLU A 302 -39.47 24.40 -5.57
CA GLU A 302 -39.68 25.53 -6.48
C GLU A 302 -40.77 25.20 -7.51
N TYR A 303 -40.80 23.97 -8.03
CA TYR A 303 -41.85 23.54 -8.94
C TYR A 303 -43.24 23.61 -8.29
N ASN A 304 -43.37 23.05 -7.08
CA ASN A 304 -44.64 23.03 -6.36
C ASN A 304 -45.11 24.45 -6.01
N ASN A 305 -44.19 25.31 -5.55
CA ASN A 305 -44.48 26.70 -5.23
C ASN A 305 -44.93 27.50 -6.46
N ALA A 306 -44.22 27.36 -7.58
CA ALA A 306 -44.57 28.06 -8.81
C ALA A 306 -45.90 27.56 -9.40
N THR A 307 -46.17 26.25 -9.33
CA THR A 307 -47.44 25.67 -9.77
C THR A 307 -48.62 26.19 -8.94
N LEU A 308 -48.47 26.24 -7.61
CA LEU A 308 -49.48 26.86 -6.74
C LEU A 308 -49.69 28.34 -7.05
N SER A 309 -48.60 29.09 -7.27
CA SER A 309 -48.69 30.51 -7.62
C SER A 309 -49.43 30.75 -8.95
N ARG A 310 -49.19 29.90 -9.97
CA ARG A 310 -49.90 29.99 -11.25
C ARG A 310 -51.39 29.64 -11.11
N SER A 311 -51.72 28.65 -10.28
CA SER A 311 -53.12 28.32 -9.95
C SER A 311 -53.84 29.50 -9.30
N ASP A 312 -53.20 30.15 -8.31
CA ASP A 312 -53.73 31.37 -7.66
C ASP A 312 -53.95 32.51 -8.68
N GLU A 313 -53.06 32.65 -9.66
CA GLU A 313 -53.16 33.66 -10.73
C GLU A 313 -54.31 33.37 -11.70
N GLN A 314 -54.52 32.10 -12.09
CA GLN A 314 -55.67 31.70 -12.91
C GLN A 314 -57.00 31.96 -12.19
N ASP A 315 -57.10 31.57 -10.91
CA ASP A 315 -58.29 31.82 -10.10
C ASP A 315 -58.61 33.32 -10.02
N LEU A 316 -57.57 34.16 -9.93
CA LEU A 316 -57.74 35.60 -9.94
C LEU A 316 -58.23 36.12 -11.30
N LEU A 317 -57.65 35.65 -12.40
CA LEU A 317 -58.08 36.03 -13.75
C LEU A 317 -59.54 35.65 -14.01
N VAL A 318 -59.98 34.47 -13.55
CA VAL A 318 -61.38 34.03 -13.64
C VAL A 318 -62.30 34.98 -12.87
N LYS A 319 -61.94 35.35 -11.63
CA LYS A 319 -62.73 36.31 -10.82
C LYS A 319 -62.82 37.68 -11.49
N ILE A 320 -61.72 38.18 -12.05
CA ILE A 320 -61.69 39.46 -12.77
C ILE A 320 -62.57 39.39 -14.03
N ARG A 321 -62.47 38.31 -14.80
CA ARG A 321 -63.29 38.06 -15.99
C ARG A 321 -64.79 38.08 -15.66
N SER A 322 -65.21 37.33 -14.64
CA SER A 322 -66.61 37.30 -14.19
C SER A 322 -67.09 38.66 -13.71
N PHE A 323 -66.25 39.42 -13.01
CA PHE A 323 -66.60 40.78 -12.60
C PHE A 323 -66.81 41.72 -13.80
N ILE A 324 -65.93 41.66 -14.81
CA ILE A 324 -66.05 42.48 -16.02
C ILE A 324 -67.30 42.11 -16.81
N GLN A 325 -67.60 40.81 -16.93
CA GLN A 325 -68.84 40.34 -17.58
C GLN A 325 -70.08 40.87 -16.84
N GLN A 326 -70.14 40.73 -15.51
CA GLN A 326 -71.25 41.26 -14.71
C GLN A 326 -71.44 42.77 -14.87
N GLN A 327 -70.34 43.53 -14.92
CA GLN A 327 -70.41 44.98 -15.14
C GLN A 327 -70.84 45.31 -16.57
N ALA A 328 -70.31 44.61 -17.58
CA ALA A 328 -70.69 44.81 -18.97
C ALA A 328 -72.18 44.49 -19.21
N ASP A 329 -72.71 43.43 -18.59
CA ASP A 329 -74.12 43.05 -18.64
C ASP A 329 -74.99 44.08 -17.93
N ALA A 330 -74.60 44.49 -16.71
CA ALA A 330 -75.31 45.53 -15.97
C ALA A 330 -75.37 46.82 -16.79
N PHE A 331 -74.24 47.28 -17.34
CA PHE A 331 -74.17 48.54 -18.08
C PHE A 331 -74.70 48.49 -19.52
N GLY A 332 -74.77 47.30 -20.13
CA GLY A 332 -75.44 47.08 -21.40
C GLY A 332 -76.95 47.33 -21.32
N ASP A 333 -77.58 47.01 -20.18
CA ASP A 333 -79.01 47.22 -19.94
C ASP A 333 -79.38 48.69 -19.64
N TYR A 334 -78.46 49.51 -19.13
CA TYR A 334 -78.71 50.95 -18.82
C TYR A 334 -78.54 51.90 -20.03
N ALA A 335 -78.11 51.41 -21.19
CA ALA A 335 -77.80 52.24 -22.35
C ALA A 335 -79.03 52.69 -23.18
N ALA A 336 -80.26 52.30 -22.81
CA ALA A 336 -81.46 52.49 -23.61
C ALA A 336 -82.36 53.70 -23.21
N ASP A 337 -82.13 54.36 -22.06
CA ASP A 337 -82.99 55.44 -21.52
C ASP A 337 -82.17 56.44 -20.67
N GLU A 338 -82.44 57.75 -20.77
CA GLU A 338 -81.78 58.83 -20.01
C GLU A 338 -82.02 58.74 -18.49
N ALA A 339 -83.15 58.19 -18.03
CA ALA A 339 -83.44 57.97 -16.60
C ALA A 339 -82.54 56.90 -15.98
N SER A 340 -82.08 55.94 -16.80
CA SER A 340 -81.15 54.88 -16.40
C SER A 340 -79.72 55.39 -16.14
N GLN A 341 -79.32 56.53 -16.72
CA GLN A 341 -77.97 57.09 -16.55
C GLN A 341 -77.72 57.72 -15.17
N ASP A 342 -78.77 58.20 -14.49
CA ASP A 342 -78.63 58.82 -13.17
C ASP A 342 -78.59 57.76 -12.04
N VAL A 343 -79.27 56.63 -12.25
CA VAL A 343 -79.14 55.41 -11.43
C VAL A 343 -77.75 54.80 -11.62
N PHE A 344 -77.27 54.72 -12.86
CA PHE A 344 -75.92 54.29 -13.22
C PHE A 344 -74.84 55.06 -12.46
N ARG A 345 -74.97 56.39 -12.36
CA ARG A 345 -73.96 57.22 -11.68
C ARG A 345 -73.81 56.90 -10.19
N LYS A 346 -74.93 56.62 -9.50
CA LYS A 346 -74.93 56.21 -8.08
C LYS A 346 -74.39 54.80 -7.87
N ASP A 347 -74.76 53.85 -8.72
CA ASP A 347 -74.29 52.46 -8.62
C ASP A 347 -72.82 52.30 -9.01
N PHE A 348 -72.34 53.12 -9.96
CA PHE A 348 -70.93 53.19 -10.34
C PHE A 348 -70.06 53.71 -9.17
N GLU A 349 -70.48 54.77 -8.47
CA GLU A 349 -69.76 55.29 -7.30
C GLU A 349 -69.73 54.29 -6.12
N SER A 350 -70.84 53.56 -5.90
CA SER A 350 -70.92 52.47 -4.92
C SER A 350 -70.00 51.29 -5.27
N SER A 351 -69.99 50.88 -6.53
CA SER A 351 -69.15 49.79 -7.05
C SER A 351 -67.66 50.14 -7.04
N ARG A 352 -67.31 51.41 -7.28
CA ARG A 352 -65.94 51.92 -7.19
C ARG A 352 -65.38 51.87 -5.76
N GLY A 353 -66.22 52.10 -4.74
CA GLY A 353 -65.85 51.89 -3.34
C GLY A 353 -65.51 50.42 -3.02
N LYS A 354 -66.27 49.48 -3.58
CA LYS A 354 -65.99 48.04 -3.47
C LYS A 354 -64.73 47.64 -4.25
N GLN A 355 -64.51 48.19 -5.44
CA GLN A 355 -63.28 48.01 -6.22
C GLN A 355 -62.03 48.45 -5.46
N ALA A 356 -62.06 49.63 -4.85
CA ALA A 356 -60.95 50.12 -4.05
C ALA A 356 -60.62 49.16 -2.90
N SER A 357 -61.64 48.58 -2.25
CA SER A 357 -61.44 47.62 -1.15
C SER A 357 -60.85 46.28 -1.61
N LEU A 358 -61.27 45.75 -2.77
CA LEU A 358 -60.76 44.48 -3.32
C LEU A 358 -59.32 44.64 -3.83
N ILE A 359 -59.02 45.75 -4.51
CA ILE A 359 -57.66 46.07 -4.96
C ILE A 359 -56.75 46.30 -3.75
N GLN A 360 -57.22 46.99 -2.70
CA GLN A 360 -56.44 47.21 -1.48
C GLN A 360 -56.19 45.90 -0.72
N ALA A 361 -57.19 45.02 -0.61
CA ALA A 361 -57.04 43.69 -0.01
C ALA A 361 -56.03 42.82 -0.80
N PHE A 362 -56.06 42.90 -2.13
CA PHE A 362 -55.10 42.23 -3.02
C PHE A 362 -53.67 42.74 -2.84
N VAL A 363 -53.46 44.06 -2.81
CA VAL A 363 -52.15 44.67 -2.57
C VAL A 363 -51.60 44.23 -1.21
N ASN A 364 -52.44 44.21 -0.18
CA ASN A 364 -52.04 43.78 1.17
C ASN A 364 -51.68 42.28 1.22
N SER A 365 -52.45 41.41 0.55
CA SER A 365 -52.15 39.99 0.40
C SER A 365 -50.80 39.74 -0.29
N ARG A 366 -50.49 40.44 -1.40
CA ARG A 366 -49.19 40.33 -2.08
C ARG A 366 -48.02 40.84 -1.25
N ILE A 367 -48.21 41.92 -0.49
CA ILE A 367 -47.16 42.44 0.42
C ILE A 367 -46.88 41.40 1.51
N GLN A 368 -47.91 40.72 2.02
CA GLN A 368 -47.76 39.71 3.07
C GLN A 368 -47.05 38.45 2.56
N LYS A 369 -47.49 37.89 1.42
CA LYS A 369 -46.82 36.73 0.79
C LYS A 369 -45.38 37.06 0.35
N SER A 370 -45.12 38.27 -0.14
CA SER A 370 -43.76 38.75 -0.46
C SER A 370 -42.85 38.80 0.78
N LYS A 371 -43.38 39.22 1.93
CA LYS A 371 -42.63 39.24 3.20
C LYS A 371 -42.37 37.82 3.72
N GLU A 372 -43.35 36.93 3.59
CA GLU A 372 -43.21 35.52 3.96
C GLU A 372 -42.14 34.82 3.10
N HIS A 373 -42.18 35.03 1.78
CA HIS A 373 -41.19 34.50 0.85
C HIS A 373 -39.79 35.07 1.10
N ALA A 374 -39.66 36.38 1.34
CA ALA A 374 -38.38 37.01 1.72
C ALA A 374 -37.83 36.44 3.05
N SER A 375 -38.71 36.19 4.03
CA SER A 375 -38.31 35.60 5.32
C SER A 375 -37.90 34.13 5.21
N PHE A 376 -38.51 33.37 4.29
CA PHE A 376 -38.16 31.98 4.01
C PHE A 376 -36.82 31.88 3.28
N VAL A 377 -36.60 32.70 2.24
CA VAL A 377 -35.32 32.80 1.53
C VAL A 377 -34.19 33.20 2.48
N GLN A 378 -34.45 34.08 3.45
CA GLN A 378 -33.45 34.53 4.42
C GLN A 378 -33.14 33.48 5.50
N LYS A 379 -34.10 32.62 5.85
CA LYS A 379 -33.91 31.52 6.83
C LYS A 379 -33.29 30.26 6.22
N ASN A 380 -33.52 30.02 4.93
CA ASN A 380 -33.10 28.81 4.23
C ASN A 380 -32.04 29.05 3.15
N ALA A 381 -31.47 30.26 3.07
CA ALA A 381 -30.34 30.53 2.20
C ALA A 381 -29.16 29.61 2.58
N PRO A 382 -28.70 28.71 1.67
CA PRO A 382 -27.51 27.92 1.93
C PRO A 382 -26.33 28.86 2.16
N ALA A 383 -25.50 28.56 3.17
CA ALA A 383 -24.30 29.31 3.48
C ALA A 383 -23.52 29.56 2.18
N LYS A 384 -23.34 30.85 1.83
CA LYS A 384 -22.78 31.33 0.55
C LYS A 384 -21.70 30.39 0.00
N CYS A 385 -22.08 29.52 -0.94
CA CYS A 385 -21.13 28.70 -1.68
C CYS A 385 -20.34 29.61 -2.61
N LYS A 386 -19.16 30.05 -2.16
CA LYS A 386 -18.21 30.87 -2.96
C LYS A 386 -17.71 30.15 -4.22
N ALA A 387 -18.01 28.87 -4.41
CA ALA A 387 -17.53 28.06 -5.53
C ALA A 387 -18.49 27.99 -6.75
N CYS A 388 -19.76 28.38 -6.63
CA CYS A 388 -20.75 28.22 -7.73
C CYS A 388 -20.66 29.28 -8.85
N LYS A 389 -19.56 30.03 -8.98
CA LYS A 389 -19.39 31.09 -9.99
C LYS A 389 -18.68 30.66 -11.28
N LYS A 390 -18.61 29.36 -11.59
CA LYS A 390 -18.18 28.88 -12.90
C LYS A 390 -19.31 28.06 -13.52
N GLY A 391 -19.85 28.60 -14.61
CA GLY A 391 -20.99 28.07 -15.35
C GLY A 391 -20.75 26.64 -15.83
N PHE A 392 -21.85 25.89 -15.80
CA PHE A 392 -21.99 24.48 -16.14
C PHE A 392 -21.95 24.21 -17.66
N VAL A 393 -21.24 25.03 -18.43
CA VAL A 393 -21.08 24.85 -19.87
C VAL A 393 -19.61 25.08 -20.22
N GLN A 394 -18.84 24.00 -20.19
CA GLN A 394 -17.65 23.68 -21.01
C GLN A 394 -16.69 22.79 -20.20
N LYS A 395 -16.85 21.47 -20.34
CA LYS A 395 -15.75 20.49 -20.40
C LYS A 395 -16.28 19.11 -20.81
N LYS A 396 -16.79 19.01 -22.03
CA LYS A 396 -16.46 17.86 -22.87
C LYS A 396 -15.18 18.26 -23.60
N LEU A 397 -14.05 17.65 -23.23
CA LEU A 397 -12.84 17.40 -24.02
C LEU A 397 -11.63 17.18 -23.09
N GLY A 398 -11.08 15.96 -23.13
CA GLY A 398 -9.64 15.66 -22.96
C GLY A 398 -9.10 15.42 -21.55
N ALA A 399 -9.06 14.15 -21.14
CA ALA A 399 -7.87 13.39 -20.71
C ALA A 399 -8.33 12.03 -20.18
#